data_AF-A0A084TA52-F1
#
_entry.id   AF-A0A084TA52-F1
#
_cell.length_a   1.000
_cell.length_b   1.000
_cell.length_c   1.000
_cell.angle_alpha   90.00
_cell.angle_beta   90.00
_cell.angle_gamma   90.00
#
_symmetry.space_group_name_H-M   'P 1'
#
loop_
_entity.id
_entity.type
_entity.pdbx_description
1 polymer ?
#
loop_
_entity_poly.entity_id
_entity_poly.type
_entity_poly.pdbx_seq_one_letter_code
_entity_poly.pdbx_strand_id
1 'polypeptide(L)'
;MTFSKSQLKSLFAISTLALLAGCSSPAFDSENENSARNRGAAGGALLGATMGVLTGEPELAVKGAVAGGVAGGVAGSMKDLEDSRETNRTEILADGIKQDNRSEAEMRADELEAQIRIKELEQKLAEMEAQQDDQVIDAS
;
A
#
# COMPACT_ATOMS: atom_id res chain seq x y z
N MET A 1 27.04 -35.84 -8.44
CA MET A 1 27.73 -34.57 -8.81
C MET A 1 28.54 -34.10 -7.62
N THR A 2 29.86 -33.97 -7.74
CA THR A 2 30.75 -33.49 -6.66
C THR A 2 30.79 -31.96 -6.68
N PHE A 3 30.10 -31.32 -5.72
CA PHE A 3 30.13 -29.87 -5.58
C PHE A 3 31.50 -29.41 -5.05
N SER A 4 32.27 -28.69 -5.88
CA SER A 4 33.56 -28.10 -5.52
C SER A 4 33.37 -26.97 -4.49
N LYS A 5 34.31 -26.84 -3.53
CA LYS A 5 34.32 -25.81 -2.49
C LYS A 5 34.26 -24.37 -3.03
N SER A 6 34.60 -24.12 -4.30
CA SER A 6 34.47 -22.77 -4.91
C SER A 6 33.03 -22.45 -5.34
N GLN A 7 32.23 -23.45 -5.73
CA GLN A 7 30.82 -23.28 -6.09
C GLN A 7 29.98 -22.93 -4.86
N LEU A 8 30.31 -23.54 -3.72
CA LEU A 8 29.65 -23.23 -2.44
C LEU A 8 29.94 -21.80 -1.97
N LYS A 9 31.18 -21.30 -2.17
CA LYS A 9 31.56 -19.91 -1.87
C LYS A 9 30.85 -18.91 -2.80
N SER A 10 30.70 -19.23 -4.08
CA SER A 10 29.98 -18.40 -5.04
C SER A 10 28.48 -18.35 -4.74
N LEU A 11 27.86 -19.48 -4.39
CA LEU A 11 26.45 -19.54 -3.99
C LEU A 11 26.19 -18.74 -2.71
N PHE A 12 27.11 -18.82 -1.73
CA PHE A 12 27.03 -18.03 -0.50
C PHE A 12 27.17 -16.53 -0.78
N ALA A 13 28.10 -16.13 -1.65
CA ALA A 13 28.31 -14.74 -2.03
C ALA A 13 27.12 -14.14 -2.80
N ILE A 14 26.48 -14.93 -3.67
CA ILE A 14 25.27 -14.51 -4.41
C ILE A 14 24.07 -14.42 -3.46
N SER A 15 23.94 -15.37 -2.54
CA SER A 15 22.90 -15.36 -1.50
C SER A 15 23.03 -14.15 -0.59
N THR A 16 24.24 -13.82 -0.11
CA THR A 16 24.45 -12.63 0.73
C THR A 16 24.21 -11.33 -0.03
N LEU A 17 24.55 -11.26 -1.32
CA LEU A 17 24.25 -10.10 -2.16
C LEU A 17 22.75 -9.92 -2.41
N ALA A 18 22.01 -11.03 -2.62
CA ALA A 18 20.56 -11.03 -2.78
C ALA A 18 19.83 -10.66 -1.47
N LEU A 19 20.35 -11.13 -0.33
CA LEU A 19 19.87 -10.76 1.01
C LEU A 19 20.13 -9.26 1.30
N LEU A 20 21.30 -8.72 0.90
CA LEU A 20 21.60 -7.29 1.03
C LEU A 20 20.71 -6.42 0.13
N ALA A 21 20.49 -6.84 -1.13
CA ALA A 21 19.57 -6.16 -2.04
C ALA A 21 18.12 -6.23 -1.55
N GLY A 22 17.71 -7.34 -0.92
CA GLY A 22 16.42 -7.47 -0.26
C GLY A 22 16.28 -6.62 1.00
N CYS A 23 17.38 -6.29 1.68
CA CYS A 23 17.35 -5.46 2.89
C CYS A 23 17.13 -3.96 2.60
N SER A 24 17.38 -3.52 1.36
CA SER A 24 17.21 -2.11 0.93
C SER A 24 16.26 -1.93 -0.26
N SER A 25 15.56 -2.98 -0.68
CA SER A 25 14.67 -2.88 -1.84
C SER A 25 13.36 -2.20 -1.46
N PRO A 26 12.89 -1.21 -2.24
CA PRO A 26 11.56 -0.59 -2.05
C PRO A 26 10.41 -1.61 -2.21
N ALA A 27 10.67 -2.79 -2.76
CA ALA A 27 9.71 -3.89 -2.79
C ALA A 27 9.41 -4.49 -1.39
N PHE A 28 10.27 -4.24 -0.39
CA PHE A 28 10.11 -4.72 0.99
C PHE A 28 10.01 -3.58 2.02
N ASP A 29 9.83 -2.36 1.54
CA ASP A 29 9.66 -1.16 2.36
C ASP A 29 8.27 -1.15 3.00
N SER A 30 8.17 -0.75 4.27
CA SER A 30 6.92 -0.71 5.02
C SER A 30 5.89 0.25 4.42
N GLU A 31 6.32 1.20 3.59
CA GLU A 31 5.43 2.15 2.91
C GLU A 31 4.74 1.54 1.68
N ASN A 32 5.18 0.36 1.25
CA ASN A 32 4.57 -0.40 0.17
C ASN A 32 3.45 -1.30 0.72
N GLU A 33 2.23 -1.12 0.22
CA GLU A 33 1.04 -1.91 0.59
C GLU A 33 1.22 -3.42 0.33
N ASN A 34 2.14 -3.81 -0.55
CA ASN A 34 2.46 -5.22 -0.83
C ASN A 34 3.75 -5.70 -0.15
N SER A 35 4.28 -4.97 0.82
CA SER A 35 5.54 -5.31 1.47
C SER A 35 5.47 -6.61 2.27
N ALA A 36 4.35 -6.91 2.96
CA ALA A 36 4.20 -8.17 3.68
C ALA A 36 4.02 -9.35 2.72
N ARG A 37 3.25 -9.19 1.64
CA ARG A 37 3.20 -10.17 0.54
C ARG A 37 4.58 -10.44 -0.07
N ASN A 38 5.35 -9.41 -0.38
CA ASN A 38 6.68 -9.57 -0.98
C ASN A 38 7.63 -10.25 -0.01
N ARG A 39 7.69 -9.81 1.26
CA ARG A 39 8.50 -10.48 2.30
C ARG A 39 8.08 -11.92 2.53
N GLY A 40 6.78 -12.18 2.55
CA GLY A 40 6.23 -13.52 2.67
C GLY A 40 6.65 -14.41 1.50
N ALA A 41 6.55 -13.90 0.27
CA ALA A 41 6.96 -14.65 -0.93
C ALA A 41 8.47 -14.89 -0.97
N ALA A 42 9.28 -13.88 -0.69
CA ALA A 42 10.73 -14.01 -0.67
C ALA A 42 11.21 -14.93 0.47
N GLY A 43 10.64 -14.78 1.67
CA GLY A 43 10.94 -15.60 2.83
C GLY A 43 10.50 -17.05 2.66
N GLY A 44 9.30 -17.26 2.12
CA GLY A 44 8.78 -18.58 1.80
C GLY A 44 9.59 -19.27 0.70
N ALA A 45 10.03 -18.53 -0.32
CA ALA A 45 10.88 -19.08 -1.37
C ALA A 45 12.27 -19.46 -0.85
N LEU A 46 12.87 -18.64 0.02
CA LEU A 46 14.14 -18.95 0.66
C LEU A 46 14.04 -20.20 1.53
N LEU A 47 13.02 -20.30 2.38
CA LEU A 47 12.80 -21.46 3.25
C LEU A 47 12.47 -22.72 2.44
N GLY A 48 11.68 -22.60 1.37
CA GLY A 48 11.38 -23.70 0.48
C GLY A 48 12.59 -24.18 -0.32
N ALA A 49 13.44 -23.25 -0.76
CA ALA A 49 14.69 -23.56 -1.44
C ALA A 49 15.67 -24.27 -0.49
N THR A 50 15.81 -23.79 0.75
CA THR A 50 16.73 -24.42 1.72
C THR A 50 16.27 -25.84 2.06
N MET A 51 14.97 -26.06 2.24
CA MET A 51 14.44 -27.42 2.45
C MET A 51 14.70 -28.33 1.25
N GLY A 52 14.51 -27.88 0.01
CA GLY A 52 14.77 -28.71 -1.16
C GLY A 52 16.26 -28.92 -1.47
N VAL A 53 17.14 -28.01 -1.03
CA VAL A 53 18.60 -28.25 -1.06
C VAL A 53 18.99 -29.33 -0.05
N LEU A 54 18.36 -29.36 1.13
CA LEU A 54 18.61 -30.39 2.15
C LEU A 54 18.18 -31.79 1.70
N THR A 55 17.18 -31.90 0.83
CA THR A 55 16.77 -33.20 0.24
C THR A 55 17.73 -33.68 -0.85
N GLY A 56 18.72 -32.88 -1.25
CA GLY A 56 19.80 -33.29 -2.15
C GLY A 56 19.46 -33.24 -3.65
N GLU A 57 18.26 -32.79 -4.01
CA GLU A 57 17.77 -32.77 -5.39
C GLU A 57 17.47 -31.33 -5.84
N PRO A 58 18.15 -30.80 -6.88
CA PRO A 58 18.00 -29.40 -7.31
C PRO A 58 16.59 -29.10 -7.84
N GLU A 59 15.90 -30.09 -8.40
CA GLU A 59 14.52 -29.96 -8.85
C GLU A 59 13.55 -29.76 -7.68
N LEU A 60 13.78 -30.42 -6.55
CA LEU A 60 13.02 -30.17 -5.32
C LEU A 60 13.36 -28.84 -4.67
N ALA A 61 14.59 -28.33 -4.81
CA ALA A 61 14.93 -26.98 -4.37
C ALA A 61 14.13 -25.92 -5.13
N VAL A 62 14.04 -26.02 -6.45
CA VAL A 62 13.24 -25.08 -7.26
C VAL A 62 11.75 -25.24 -6.96
N LYS A 63 11.25 -26.47 -6.90
CA LYS A 63 9.84 -26.74 -6.60
C LYS A 63 9.45 -26.30 -5.19
N GLY A 64 10.34 -26.52 -4.22
CA GLY A 64 10.21 -26.05 -2.84
C GLY A 64 10.23 -24.53 -2.76
N ALA A 65 11.12 -23.86 -3.48
CA ALA A 65 11.17 -22.41 -3.56
C ALA A 65 9.89 -21.81 -4.18
N VAL A 66 9.37 -22.39 -5.25
CA VAL A 66 8.13 -21.93 -5.88
C VAL A 66 6.95 -22.18 -4.96
N ALA A 67 6.82 -23.39 -4.40
CA ALA A 67 5.74 -23.74 -3.49
C ALA A 67 5.77 -22.88 -2.22
N GLY A 68 6.95 -22.71 -1.63
CA GLY A 68 7.17 -21.87 -0.46
C GLY A 68 6.94 -20.39 -0.75
N GLY A 69 7.36 -19.90 -1.91
CA GLY A 69 7.15 -18.50 -2.32
C GLY A 69 5.68 -18.19 -2.58
N VAL A 70 4.93 -19.10 -3.19
CA VAL A 70 3.48 -18.95 -3.35
C VAL A 70 2.79 -19.01 -1.98
N ALA A 71 3.11 -20.00 -1.15
CA ALA A 71 2.52 -20.14 0.18
C ALA A 71 2.80 -18.93 1.08
N GLY A 72 4.06 -18.48 1.11
CA GLY A 72 4.48 -17.30 1.86
C GLY A 72 3.88 -16.00 1.31
N GLY A 73 3.75 -15.88 -0.01
CA GLY A 73 3.10 -14.72 -0.63
C GLY A 73 1.61 -14.63 -0.30
N VAL A 74 0.90 -15.76 -0.30
CA VAL A 74 -0.52 -15.81 0.13
C VAL A 74 -0.64 -15.47 1.61
N ALA A 75 0.18 -16.06 2.47
CA ALA A 75 0.18 -15.75 3.90
C ALA A 75 0.48 -14.26 4.17
N GLY A 76 1.44 -13.67 3.45
CA GLY A 76 1.72 -12.24 3.52
C GLY A 76 0.55 -11.37 3.04
N SER A 77 -0.15 -11.78 1.98
CA SER A 77 -1.34 -11.07 1.49
C SER A 77 -2.50 -11.11 2.50
N MET A 78 -2.62 -12.19 3.28
CA MET A 78 -3.62 -12.27 4.35
C MET A 78 -3.30 -11.32 5.50
N LYS A 79 -2.00 -11.14 5.83
CA LYS A 79 -1.54 -10.16 6.82
C LYS A 79 -1.85 -8.72 6.37
N ASP A 80 -1.59 -8.39 5.10
CA ASP A 80 -1.89 -7.06 4.54
C ASP A 80 -3.39 -6.73 4.65
N LEU A 81 -4.27 -7.72 4.39
CA LEU A 81 -5.72 -7.57 4.53
C LEU A 81 -6.19 -7.44 5.99
N GLU A 82 -5.47 -8.04 6.94
CA GLU A 82 -5.78 -7.93 8.36
C GLU A 82 -5.37 -6.56 8.90
N ASP A 83 -4.15 -6.10 8.60
CA ASP A 83 -3.65 -4.79 9.01
C ASP A 83 -4.53 -3.68 8.41
N SER A 84 -4.90 -3.78 7.13
CA SER A 84 -5.78 -2.80 6.47
C SER A 84 -7.16 -2.69 7.13
N ARG A 85 -7.70 -3.81 7.63
CA ARG A 85 -8.98 -3.83 8.36
C ARG A 85 -8.84 -3.22 9.76
N GLU A 86 -7.73 -3.48 10.43
CA GLU A 86 -7.44 -2.95 11.76
C GLU A 86 -7.20 -1.43 11.72
N THR A 87 -6.43 -0.93 10.75
CA THR A 87 -6.21 0.50 10.55
C THR A 87 -7.53 1.22 10.25
N ASN A 88 -8.36 0.70 9.35
CA ASN A 88 -9.65 1.30 9.03
C ASN A 88 -10.57 1.37 10.27
N ARG A 89 -10.66 0.30 11.05
CA ARG A 89 -11.40 0.30 12.33
C ARG A 89 -10.90 1.41 13.27
N THR A 90 -9.59 1.55 13.40
CA THR A 90 -8.97 2.52 14.29
C THR A 90 -9.19 3.96 13.80
N GLU A 91 -9.12 4.18 12.50
CA GLU A 91 -9.38 5.48 11.87
C GLU A 91 -10.84 5.90 12.06
N ILE A 92 -11.81 5.01 11.82
CA ILE A 92 -13.24 5.28 12.03
C ILE A 92 -13.53 5.58 13.51
N LEU A 93 -12.89 4.86 14.44
CA LEU A 93 -13.03 5.15 15.87
C LEU A 93 -12.40 6.50 16.23
N ALA A 94 -11.22 6.82 15.69
CA ALA A 94 -10.57 8.10 15.91
C ALA A 94 -11.36 9.27 15.34
N ASP A 95 -11.94 9.11 14.15
CA ASP A 95 -12.79 10.11 13.51
C ASP A 95 -14.12 10.28 14.27
N GLY A 96 -14.73 9.17 14.71
CA GLY A 96 -15.89 9.21 15.59
C GLY A 96 -15.63 9.95 16.90
N ILE A 97 -14.46 9.73 17.53
CA ILE A 97 -14.06 10.47 18.73
C ILE A 97 -13.81 11.95 18.43
N LYS A 98 -13.21 12.29 17.29
CA LYS A 98 -13.02 13.69 16.88
C LYS A 98 -14.36 14.39 16.62
N GLN A 99 -15.29 13.70 15.98
CA GLN A 99 -16.64 14.21 15.72
C GLN A 99 -17.43 14.39 17.01
N ASP A 100 -17.33 13.45 17.96
CA ASP A 100 -18.02 13.51 19.26
C ASP A 100 -17.43 14.59 20.20
N ASN A 101 -16.12 14.85 20.11
CA ASN A 101 -15.47 15.94 20.85
C ASN A 101 -15.60 17.31 20.18
N ARG A 102 -16.18 17.38 18.97
CA ARG A 102 -16.38 18.65 18.27
C ARG A 102 -17.45 19.45 19.00
N SER A 103 -17.09 20.63 19.50
CA SER A 103 -18.02 21.47 20.26
C SER A 103 -19.16 21.94 19.34
N GLU A 104 -20.38 22.07 19.87
CA GLU A 104 -21.53 22.63 19.14
C GLU A 104 -21.24 23.99 18.48
N ALA A 105 -20.27 24.75 19.04
CA ALA A 105 -19.81 26.01 18.48
C ALA A 105 -19.08 25.85 17.14
N GLU A 106 -18.28 24.78 16.99
CA GLU A 106 -17.56 24.50 15.75
C GLU A 106 -18.49 23.98 14.65
N MET A 107 -19.47 23.13 14.98
CA MET A 107 -20.49 22.69 14.02
C MET A 107 -21.31 23.86 13.48
N ARG A 108 -21.70 24.80 14.34
CA ARG A 108 -22.41 26.01 13.92
C ARG A 108 -21.55 26.93 13.05
N ALA A 109 -20.24 27.01 13.33
CA ALA A 109 -19.31 27.80 12.52
C ALA A 109 -19.17 27.22 11.09
N ASP A 110 -19.02 25.91 10.96
CA ASP A 110 -18.94 25.23 9.66
C ASP A 110 -20.23 25.38 8.85
N GLU A 111 -21.40 25.27 9.50
CA GLU A 111 -22.69 25.45 8.84
C GLU A 111 -22.88 26.89 8.32
N LEU A 112 -22.47 27.88 9.11
CA LEU A 112 -22.47 29.28 8.71
C LEU A 112 -21.53 29.54 7.53
N GLU A 113 -20.32 28.96 7.54
CA GLU A 113 -19.37 29.10 6.44
C GLU A 113 -19.93 28.48 5.14
N ALA A 114 -20.56 27.32 5.23
CA ALA A 114 -21.20 26.67 4.09
C ALA A 114 -22.32 27.55 3.49
N GLN A 115 -23.16 28.14 4.33
CA GLN A 115 -24.22 29.06 3.87
C GLN A 115 -23.66 30.33 3.22
N ILE A 116 -22.57 30.89 3.75
CA ILE A 116 -21.90 32.06 3.17
C ILE A 116 -21.35 31.73 1.78
N ARG A 117 -20.67 30.58 1.64
CA ARG A 117 -20.12 30.13 0.36
C ARG A 117 -21.19 29.91 -0.70
N ILE A 118 -22.35 29.36 -0.32
CA ILE A 118 -23.49 29.19 -1.24
C ILE A 118 -23.97 30.54 -1.76
N LYS A 119 -24.16 31.53 -0.86
CA LYS A 119 -24.59 32.88 -1.27
C LYS A 119 -23.58 33.59 -2.17
N GLU A 120 -22.28 33.41 -1.90
CA GLU A 120 -21.22 33.94 -2.77
C GLU A 120 -21.26 33.34 -4.17
N LEU A 121 -21.52 32.03 -4.28
CA LEU A 121 -21.65 31.35 -5.57
C LEU A 121 -22.89 31.82 -6.32
N GLU A 122 -24.03 32.00 -5.64
CA GLU A 122 -25.25 32.57 -6.23
C GLU A 122 -25.01 34.00 -6.77
N GLN A 123 -24.28 34.84 -6.03
CA GLN A 123 -23.91 36.17 -6.50
C GLN A 123 -23.02 36.14 -7.74
N LYS A 124 -22.01 35.25 -7.77
CA LYS A 124 -21.16 35.09 -8.96
C LYS A 124 -21.94 34.60 -10.17
N LEU A 125 -22.90 33.69 -9.97
CA LEU A 125 -23.79 33.23 -11.05
C LEU A 125 -24.65 34.39 -11.59
N ALA A 126 -25.22 35.21 -10.72
CA ALA A 126 -26.01 36.36 -11.11
C ALA A 126 -25.17 37.42 -11.86
N GLU A 127 -23.92 37.66 -11.45
CA GLU A 127 -23.00 38.56 -12.18
C GLU A 127 -22.60 38.00 -13.56
N MET A 128 -22.43 36.68 -13.67
CA MET A 128 -22.13 36.04 -14.97
C MET A 128 -23.35 36.05 -15.90
N GLU A 129 -24.57 35.82 -15.39
CA GLU A 129 -25.80 35.93 -16.18
C GLU A 129 -26.01 37.37 -16.68
N ALA A 130 -25.77 38.38 -15.84
CA ALA A 130 -25.85 39.78 -16.26
C ALA A 130 -24.82 40.14 -17.36
N GLN A 131 -23.62 39.57 -17.31
CA GLN A 131 -22.62 39.74 -18.39
C GLN A 131 -22.99 38.95 -19.65
N GLN A 132 -23.70 37.84 -19.52
CA GLN A 132 -24.14 37.03 -20.66
C GLN A 132 -25.30 37.69 -21.40
N ASP A 133 -26.24 38.33 -20.69
CA ASP A 133 -27.33 39.11 -21.32
C ASP A 133 -26.78 40.35 -22.06
N ASP A 134 -25.81 41.08 -21.51
CA ASP A 134 -25.18 42.21 -22.22
C ASP A 134 -24.42 41.75 -23.48
N GLN A 135 -23.72 40.60 -23.44
CA GLN A 135 -23.05 40.05 -24.63
C GLN A 135 -24.02 39.52 -25.70
N VAL A 136 -25.23 39.08 -25.33
CA VAL A 136 -26.26 38.64 -26.29
C VAL A 136 -26.99 39.83 -26.92
N ILE A 137 -27.13 40.94 -26.21
CA ILE A 137 -27.68 42.20 -26.75
C ILE A 137 -26.70 42.88 -27.72
N ASP A 138 -25.38 42.81 -27.48
CA ASP A 138 -24.35 43.34 -28.41
C ASP A 138 -24.10 42.45 -29.65
N ALA A 139 -24.66 41.24 -29.70
CA ALA A 139 -24.53 40.28 -30.81
C ALA A 139 -25.77 40.19 -31.72
N SER A 140 -26.83 40.97 -31.48
CA SER A 140 -28.06 41.08 -32.30
C SER A 140 -28.14 42.42 -33.03
#